data_AF-A0A3D1QC78-F1
#
_entry.id   AF-A0A3D1QC78-F1
#
_cell.length_a   1.000
_cell.length_b   1.000
_cell.length_c   1.000
_cell.angle_alpha   90.00
_cell.angle_beta   90.00
_cell.angle_gamma   90.00
#
_symmetry.space_group_name_H-M   'P 1'
#
loop_
_entity.id
_entity.type
_entity.pdbx_description
1 polymer ?
#
loop_
_entity_poly.entity_id
_entity_poly.type
_entity_poly.pdbx_seq_one_letter_code
_entity_poly.pdbx_strand_id
1 'polypeptide(L)'
;EIHWGLIEAAISMGANAWQVISKVLIPEAMPSIILGVAITTINLVGYSAMAGIVGGGGLGTLAYYYGYQRYEDLIMWATVIVLILFVQCIQIAGDGMAARIINKRR
;
A
#
# COMPACT_ATOMS: atom_id res chain seq x y z
N GLU A 1 1.19 2.09 15.36
CA GLU A 1 0.46 2.49 16.58
C GLU A 1 1.35 3.42 17.38
N ILE A 2 0.82 4.52 17.93
CA ILE A 2 1.63 5.55 18.61
C ILE A 2 1.47 5.35 20.12
N HIS A 3 2.57 5.24 20.85
CA HIS A 3 2.54 5.10 22.30
C HIS A 3 2.02 6.37 22.96
N TRP A 4 1.02 6.25 23.84
CA TRP A 4 0.39 7.41 24.48
C TRP A 4 1.40 8.25 25.29
N GLY A 5 2.38 7.59 25.92
CA GLY A 5 3.43 8.26 26.69
C GLY A 5 4.30 9.23 25.90
N LEU A 6 4.42 9.08 24.57
CA LEU A 6 5.17 10.04 23.73
C LEU A 6 4.43 11.38 23.63
N ILE A 7 3.11 11.35 23.63
CA ILE A 7 2.27 12.55 23.52
C ILE A 7 2.16 13.21 24.89
N GLU A 8 2.05 12.43 25.98
CA GLU A 8 2.13 12.96 27.35
C GLU A 8 3.47 13.66 27.61
N ALA A 9 4.59 13.10 27.13
CA ALA A 9 5.90 13.74 27.21
C ALA A 9 5.94 15.06 26.42
N ALA A 10 5.38 15.09 25.21
CA ALA A 10 5.32 16.32 24.39
C ALA A 10 4.49 17.42 25.07
N ILE A 11 3.34 17.06 25.65
CA ILE A 11 2.48 17.99 26.40
C ILE A 11 3.20 18.49 27.66
N SER A 12 3.89 17.61 28.39
CA SER A 12 4.66 17.96 29.59
C SER A 12 5.83 18.89 29.29
N MET A 13 6.36 18.87 28.05
CA MET A 13 7.36 19.82 27.57
C MET A 13 6.76 21.18 27.12
N GLY A 14 5.46 21.39 27.27
CA GLY A 14 4.79 22.64 26.90
C GLY A 14 4.47 22.77 25.41
N ALA A 15 4.44 21.67 24.66
CA ALA A 15 4.10 21.70 23.25
C ALA A 15 2.61 22.06 23.04
N ASN A 16 2.34 23.01 22.16
CA ASN A 16 0.98 23.33 21.72
C ASN A 16 0.42 22.20 20.83
N ALA A 17 -0.91 22.03 20.76
CA ALA A 17 -1.59 20.99 19.98
C ALA A 17 -1.08 20.87 18.53
N TRP A 18 -0.84 22.00 17.85
CA TRP A 18 -0.30 21.98 16.49
C TRP A 18 1.14 21.45 16.41
N GLN A 19 1.95 21.70 17.45
CA GLN A 19 3.31 21.18 17.55
C GLN A 19 3.30 19.67 17.82
N VAL A 20 2.37 19.18 18.65
CA VAL A 20 2.19 17.73 18.89
C VAL A 20 1.81 17.03 17.59
N ILE A 21 0.85 17.57 16.81
CA ILE A 21 0.44 16.96 15.54
C ILE A 21 1.60 16.95 14.54
N SER A 22 2.18 18.12 14.26
CA SER A 22 3.17 18.26 13.18
C SER A 22 4.54 17.66 13.52
N LYS A 23 4.97 17.71 14.78
CA LYS A 23 6.32 17.30 15.19
C LYS A 23 6.39 15.94 15.87
N VAL A 24 5.26 15.40 16.37
CA VAL A 24 5.24 14.12 17.07
C VAL A 24 4.39 13.11 16.32
N LEU A 25 3.09 13.39 16.13
CA LEU A 25 2.17 12.43 15.51
C LEU A 25 2.49 12.13 14.05
N ILE A 26 2.64 13.16 13.21
CA ILE A 26 2.89 12.96 11.77
C ILE A 26 4.19 12.18 11.56
N PRO A 27 5.34 12.60 12.13
CA PRO A 27 6.54 11.81 12.03
C PRO A 27 6.31 10.38 12.50
N GLU A 28 5.82 10.13 13.71
CA GLU A 28 5.68 8.77 14.23
C GLU A 28 4.74 7.88 13.41
N ALA A 29 3.71 8.46 12.78
CA ALA A 29 2.81 7.73 11.90
C ALA A 29 3.37 7.51 10.48
N MET A 30 4.43 8.21 10.05
CA MET A 30 4.94 8.15 8.67
C MET A 30 5.16 6.72 8.13
N PRO A 31 5.80 5.80 8.86
CA PRO A 31 5.98 4.43 8.36
C PRO A 31 4.64 3.73 8.13
N SER A 32 3.69 3.87 9.06
CA SER A 32 2.35 3.31 8.93
C SER A 32 1.55 3.94 7.79
N ILE A 33 1.70 5.24 7.55
CA ILE A 33 1.05 5.94 6.43
C ILE A 33 1.56 5.37 5.11
N ILE A 34 2.87 5.19 4.94
CA ILE A 34 3.45 4.65 3.70
C ILE A 34 2.98 3.23 3.43
N LEU A 35 2.97 2.38 4.46
CA LEU A 35 2.41 1.03 4.34
C LEU A 35 0.93 1.06 3.96
N GLY A 36 0.16 1.96 4.58
CA GLY A 36 -1.25 2.17 4.24
C GLY A 36 -1.46 2.61 2.79
N VAL A 37 -0.61 3.50 2.27
CA VAL A 37 -0.64 3.92 0.87
C VAL A 37 -0.31 2.74 -0.05
N ALA A 38 0.72 1.95 0.26
CA ALA A 38 1.08 0.78 -0.53
C ALA A 38 -0.08 -0.23 -0.62
N ILE A 39 -0.71 -0.55 0.51
CA ILE A 39 -1.88 -1.44 0.55
C ILE A 39 -3.05 -0.85 -0.25
N THR A 40 -3.28 0.46 -0.14
CA THR A 40 -4.34 1.14 -0.91
C THR A 40 -4.07 1.07 -2.41
N THR A 41 -2.82 1.23 -2.84
CA THR A 41 -2.41 1.05 -4.23
C THR A 41 -2.64 -0.39 -4.69
N ILE A 42 -2.30 -1.39 -3.88
CA ILE A 42 -2.56 -2.81 -4.19
C ILE A 42 -4.08 -3.06 -4.36
N ASN A 43 -4.90 -2.49 -3.48
CA ASN A 43 -6.36 -2.59 -3.59
C ASN A 43 -6.88 -1.95 -4.88
N LEU A 44 -6.34 -0.79 -5.28
CA LEU A 44 -6.67 -0.14 -6.56
C LEU A 44 -6.32 -1.01 -7.77
N VAL A 45 -5.20 -1.75 -7.73
CA VAL A 45 -4.86 -2.74 -8.77
C VAL A 45 -5.92 -3.84 -8.83
N GLY A 46 -6.34 -4.35 -7.68
CA GLY A 46 -7.43 -5.33 -7.60
C GLY A 46 -8.75 -4.80 -8.17
N TYR A 47 -9.12 -3.57 -7.84
CA TYR A 47 -10.31 -2.91 -8.38
C TYR A 47 -10.20 -2.68 -9.88
N SER A 48 -9.02 -2.33 -10.40
CA SER A 48 -8.78 -2.23 -11.85
C SER A 48 -8.91 -3.59 -12.56
N ALA A 49 -8.47 -4.68 -11.91
CA ALA A 49 -8.65 -6.02 -12.46
C ALA A 49 -10.14 -6.38 -12.58
N MET A 50 -10.95 -6.05 -11.57
CA MET A 50 -12.41 -6.22 -11.62
C MET A 50 -13.08 -5.30 -12.65
N ALA A 51 -12.62 -4.06 -12.78
CA ALA A 51 -13.13 -3.10 -13.78
C ALA A 51 -12.96 -3.61 -15.22
N GLY A 52 -11.95 -4.45 -15.46
CA GLY A 52 -11.73 -5.11 -16.75
C GLY A 52 -12.90 -6.00 -17.19
N ILE A 53 -13.69 -6.55 -16.27
CA ILE A 53 -14.87 -7.39 -16.56
C ILE A 53 -16.05 -6.53 -17.02
N VAL A 54 -16.19 -5.32 -16.46
CA VAL A 54 -17.30 -4.38 -16.72
C VAL A 54 -17.05 -3.54 -17.99
N GLY A 55 -15.99 -3.84 -18.76
CA GLY A 55 -15.64 -3.11 -19.99
C GLY A 55 -14.91 -1.79 -19.75
N GLY A 56 -14.51 -1.47 -18.51
CA GLY A 56 -13.72 -0.28 -18.19
C GLY A 56 -12.24 -0.36 -18.59
N GLY A 57 -11.80 -1.53 -19.07
CA GLY A 57 -10.38 -1.84 -19.27
C GLY A 57 -9.66 -2.02 -17.93
N GLY A 58 -8.55 -2.77 -17.95
CA GLY A 58 -7.76 -3.01 -16.74
C GLY A 58 -6.80 -4.18 -16.88
N LEU A 59 -5.94 -4.35 -15.87
CA LEU A 59 -4.93 -5.41 -15.86
C LEU A 59 -5.56 -6.83 -15.86
N GLY A 60 -6.81 -6.96 -15.40
CA GLY A 60 -7.58 -8.21 -15.40
C GLY A 60 -8.31 -8.53 -16.71
N THR A 61 -8.34 -7.60 -17.68
CA THR A 61 -9.06 -7.79 -18.96
C THR A 61 -8.53 -9.00 -19.73
N LEU A 62 -7.21 -9.15 -19.86
CA LEU A 62 -6.62 -10.27 -20.59
C LEU A 62 -6.89 -11.62 -19.90
N ALA A 63 -6.79 -11.65 -18.57
CA ALA A 63 -7.09 -12.83 -17.76
C ALA A 63 -8.55 -13.28 -17.95
N TYR A 64 -9.48 -12.32 -17.98
CA TYR A 64 -10.91 -12.63 -18.16
C TYR A 64 -11.24 -13.08 -19.59
N TYR A 65 -10.83 -12.33 -20.61
CA TYR A 65 -11.22 -12.65 -22.00
C TYR A 65 -10.47 -13.84 -22.57
N TYR A 66 -9.16 -13.95 -22.33
CA TYR A 66 -8.35 -15.02 -22.91
C TYR A 66 -8.18 -16.20 -21.95
N GLY A 67 -7.95 -15.96 -20.66
CA GLY A 67 -7.83 -17.05 -19.68
C GLY A 67 -9.19 -17.70 -19.39
N TYR A 68 -10.13 -16.92 -18.85
CA TYR A 68 -11.39 -17.45 -18.35
C TYR A 68 -12.39 -17.81 -19.46
N GLN A 69 -12.70 -16.86 -20.34
CA GLN A 69 -13.74 -17.05 -21.37
C GLN A 69 -13.36 -18.08 -22.43
N ARG A 70 -12.08 -18.15 -22.81
CA ARG A 70 -11.60 -19.10 -23.82
C ARG A 70 -11.06 -20.40 -23.21
N TYR A 71 -11.10 -20.55 -21.88
CA TYR A 71 -10.56 -21.69 -21.15
C TYR A 71 -9.09 -22.02 -21.51
N GLU A 72 -8.30 -20.99 -21.78
CA GLU A 72 -6.86 -21.13 -22.03
C GLU A 72 -6.11 -21.05 -20.69
N ASP A 73 -5.98 -22.20 -20.01
CA ASP A 73 -5.37 -22.30 -18.69
C ASP A 73 -3.95 -21.70 -18.64
N LEU A 74 -3.17 -21.84 -19.72
CA LEU A 74 -1.83 -21.28 -19.80
C LEU A 74 -1.84 -19.75 -19.67
N ILE A 75 -2.77 -19.08 -20.36
CA ILE A 75 -2.91 -17.62 -20.30
C ILE A 75 -3.46 -17.19 -18.94
N MET A 76 -4.38 -17.96 -18.37
CA MET A 76 -4.90 -17.72 -17.02
C MET A 76 -3.75 -17.71 -16.00
N TRP A 77 -2.94 -18.77 -15.95
CA TRP A 77 -1.82 -18.86 -15.01
C TRP A 77 -0.75 -17.80 -15.25
N ALA A 78 -0.41 -17.53 -16.52
CA ALA A 78 0.56 -16.49 -16.86
C ALA A 78 0.14 -15.11 -16.35
N THR A 79 -1.13 -14.73 -16.55
CA THR A 79 -1.65 -13.43 -16.10
C THR A 79 -1.70 -13.32 -14.57
N VAL A 80 -2.12 -14.38 -13.87
CA VAL A 80 -2.11 -14.42 -12.39
C VAL A 80 -0.69 -14.24 -11.84
N ILE A 81 0.30 -14.94 -12.39
CA ILE A 81 1.69 -14.82 -11.95
C ILE A 81 2.21 -13.39 -12.16
N VAL A 82 1.92 -12.78 -13.32
CA VAL A 82 2.32 -11.39 -13.61
C VAL A 82 1.70 -10.41 -12.60
N LEU A 83 0.42 -10.57 -12.26
CA LEU A 83 -0.26 -9.74 -11.27
C LEU A 83 0.36 -9.91 -9.87
N ILE A 84 0.64 -11.14 -9.46
CA ILE A 84 1.30 -11.43 -8.18
C ILE A 84 2.68 -10.75 -8.13
N LEU A 85 3.50 -10.90 -9.17
CA LEU A 85 4.81 -10.25 -9.23
C LEU A 85 4.70 -8.73 -9.18
N PHE A 86 3.72 -8.14 -9.87
CA PHE A 86 3.48 -6.70 -9.84
C PHE A 86 3.10 -6.20 -8.44
N VAL A 87 2.16 -6.88 -7.77
CA VAL A 87 1.77 -6.57 -6.39
C VAL A 87 2.97 -6.72 -5.44
N GLN A 88 3.76 -7.78 -5.58
CA GLN A 88 4.97 -7.99 -4.78
C GLN A 88 5.99 -6.88 -4.98
N CYS A 89 6.20 -6.38 -6.20
CA CYS A 89 7.07 -5.25 -6.47
C CYS A 89 6.62 -3.99 -5.71
N ILE A 90 5.31 -3.70 -5.69
CA ILE A 90 4.74 -2.58 -4.94
C ILE A 90 4.95 -2.77 -3.43
N GLN A 91 4.69 -3.98 -2.92
CA GLN A 91 4.84 -4.28 -1.51
C GLN A 91 6.31 -4.13 -1.06
N ILE A 92 7.27 -4.69 -1.79
CA ILE A 92 8.71 -4.57 -1.50
C ILE A 92 9.14 -3.10 -1.52
N ALA A 93 8.65 -2.32 -2.49
CA ALA A 93 8.94 -0.89 -2.54
C ALA A 93 8.37 -0.15 -1.33
N GLY A 94 7.11 -0.43 -0.96
CA GLY A 94 6.45 0.16 0.21
C GLY A 94 7.15 -0.18 1.53
N ASP A 95 7.47 -1.46 1.74
CA ASP A 95 8.18 -1.94 2.92
C ASP A 95 9.59 -1.36 2.99
N GLY A 96 10.30 -1.32 1.85
CA GLY A 96 11.63 -0.71 1.76
C GLY A 96 11.62 0.79 2.06
N MET A 97 10.60 1.52 1.62
CA MET A 97 10.42 2.94 1.94
C MET A 97 10.11 3.16 3.41
N ALA A 98 9.21 2.36 3.98
CA ALA A 98 8.88 2.41 5.41
C ALA A 98 10.11 2.11 6.28
N ALA A 99 10.87 1.06 5.94
CA ALA A 99 12.09 0.66 6.64
C ALA A 99 13.18 1.74 6.57
N ARG A 100 13.34 2.42 5.43
CA ARG A 100 14.29 3.54 5.30
C ARG A 100 13.97 4.70 6.23
N ILE A 101 12.69 5.02 6.42
CA ILE A 101 12.27 6.11 7.32
C ILE A 101 12.48 5.73 8.78
N ILE A 102 12.22 4.48 9.15
CA ILE A 102 12.50 3.98 10.49
C ILE A 102 14.01 4.00 10.76
N ASN A 103 14.84 3.51 9.83
CA ASN A 103 16.30 3.49 9.98
C ASN A 103 16.93 4.88 9.99
N LYS A 104 16.32 5.89 9.37
CA LYS A 104 16.81 7.28 9.46
C LYS A 104 16.54 7.91 10.83
N ARG A 105 15.73 7.29 11.68
CA ARG A 105 15.38 7.78 13.04
C ARG A 105 16.08 7.04 14.18
N ARG A 106 16.61 5.85 13.93
CA ARG A 106 17.50 5.16 14.88
C ARG A 106 18.90 5.75 14.78
#